data_AF-A0A3D6AKG2-F1
#
_entry.id   AF-A0A3D6AKG2-F1
#
_cell.length_a   1.000
_cell.length_b   1.000
_cell.length_c   1.000
_cell.angle_alpha   90.00
_cell.angle_beta   90.00
_cell.angle_gamma   90.00
#
_symmetry.space_group_name_H-M   'P 1'
#
loop_
_entity.id
_entity.type
_entity.pdbx_description
1 polymer ?
#
loop_
_entity_poly.entity_id
_entity_poly.type
_entity_poly.pdbx_seq_one_letter_code
_entity_poly.pdbx_strand_id
1 'polypeptide(L)'
;MADSILLSDLSEGHMNTMEGIIRPVVWLTSDPKAEGHGLTDGTETLTDRNMAYAEKATGERPKNRRTADKRKVRLTFDIPTAEMLQLQRYTDYFARIPNGKQFAKLTGLSCYINTGEVDSKRLKAMMKSRPTKENTWWISFLPVSARFITAVEIRGADGAYHPYNFEKLVRPALGKVGFFFPPIEALRKLQTIVKPRHLLGYTKAFVICIRPDATPTVCIRDGGTNLMYEIDTGKNLTDTAAYEPQLSTWINTYRTELMEAWVEAKVSYYSYYPEHRT
;
A
#
# COMPACT_ATOMS: atom_id res chain seq x y z
N MET A 1 -1.19 2.06 -1.88
CA MET A 1 -1.09 1.47 -0.52
C MET A 1 -0.90 2.57 0.52
N ALA A 2 0.20 3.34 0.51
CA ALA A 2 0.40 4.48 1.43
C ALA A 2 -0.80 5.42 1.52
N ASP A 3 -1.29 5.89 0.36
CA ASP A 3 -2.45 6.80 0.30
C ASP A 3 -3.69 6.22 0.98
N SER A 4 -3.93 4.91 0.86
CA SER A 4 -5.06 4.26 1.51
C SER A 4 -4.88 4.27 3.02
N ILE A 5 -3.69 3.91 3.50
CA ILE A 5 -3.37 3.88 4.93
C ILE A 5 -3.49 5.29 5.55
N LEU A 6 -3.04 6.33 4.84
CA LEU A 6 -3.20 7.71 5.29
C LEU A 6 -4.68 8.16 5.38
N LEU A 7 -5.59 7.48 4.69
CA LEU A 7 -7.03 7.79 4.68
C LEU A 7 -7.85 6.94 5.67
N SER A 8 -7.48 5.67 5.85
CA SER A 8 -8.30 4.65 6.53
C SER A 8 -7.59 3.95 7.70
N ASP A 9 -6.47 4.49 8.18
CA ASP A 9 -5.60 3.88 9.17
C ASP A 9 -4.93 2.57 8.69
N LEU A 10 -3.98 2.06 9.48
CA LEU A 10 -3.38 0.74 9.25
C LEU A 10 -4.12 -0.28 10.14
N SER A 11 -5.02 -1.06 9.54
CA SER A 11 -5.88 -2.03 10.25
C SER A 11 -5.74 -3.47 9.78
N GLU A 12 -5.16 -3.68 8.61
CA GLU A 12 -5.19 -4.98 7.92
C GLU A 12 -3.90 -5.78 8.13
N GLY A 13 -4.06 -7.09 8.35
CA GLY A 13 -2.97 -8.04 8.45
C GLY A 13 -3.34 -9.28 9.26
N HIS A 14 -2.41 -10.21 9.32
CA HIS A 14 -2.59 -11.48 10.02
C HIS A 14 -1.28 -11.97 10.63
N MET A 15 -1.38 -12.87 11.59
CA MET A 15 -0.24 -13.55 12.20
C MET A 15 -0.52 -15.05 12.30
N ASN A 16 0.46 -15.86 11.91
CA ASN A 16 0.42 -17.30 12.17
C ASN A 16 0.82 -17.59 13.61
N THR A 17 0.10 -18.52 14.22
CA THR A 17 0.43 -19.15 15.48
C THR A 17 0.51 -20.67 15.30
N MET A 18 0.86 -21.38 16.37
CA MET A 18 0.84 -22.84 16.39
C MET A 18 -0.59 -23.41 16.26
N GLU A 19 -1.61 -22.62 16.56
CA GLU A 19 -3.02 -23.03 16.60
C GLU A 19 -3.81 -22.57 15.36
N GLY A 20 -3.28 -21.62 14.59
CA GLY A 20 -3.97 -21.10 13.41
C GLY A 20 -3.53 -19.71 12.99
N ILE A 21 -4.47 -18.94 12.46
CA ILE A 21 -4.24 -17.57 11.97
C ILE A 21 -5.06 -16.61 12.82
N ILE A 22 -4.41 -15.58 13.38
CA ILE A 22 -5.06 -14.50 14.12
C ILE A 22 -5.23 -13.28 13.20
N ARG A 23 -6.40 -12.63 13.30
CA ARG A 23 -6.80 -11.43 12.55
C ARG A 23 -7.74 -10.54 13.37
N PRO A 24 -7.72 -9.20 13.15
CA PRO A 24 -6.69 -8.45 12.43
C PRO A 24 -5.40 -8.32 13.26
N VAL A 25 -4.25 -8.22 12.60
CA VAL A 25 -2.95 -7.96 13.25
C VAL A 25 -2.14 -6.96 12.45
N VAL A 26 -1.74 -5.87 13.10
CA VAL A 26 -0.82 -4.88 12.52
C VAL A 26 0.60 -5.18 12.96
N TRP A 27 1.52 -5.20 11.99
CA TRP A 27 2.94 -5.43 12.20
C TRP A 27 3.73 -4.14 12.08
N LEU A 28 4.58 -3.86 13.07
CA LEU A 28 5.53 -2.75 13.08
C LEU A 28 6.94 -3.27 13.39
N THR A 29 7.95 -2.48 13.10
CA THR A 29 9.35 -2.81 13.42
C THR A 29 10.10 -1.56 13.88
N SER A 30 10.99 -1.73 14.85
CA SER A 30 11.94 -0.69 15.27
C SER A 30 13.22 -0.67 14.42
N ASP A 31 13.42 -1.66 13.55
CA ASP A 31 14.51 -1.66 12.57
C ASP A 31 14.04 -1.03 11.25
N PRO A 32 14.68 0.06 10.77
CA PRO A 32 14.27 0.78 9.56
C PRO A 32 14.68 0.07 8.25
N LYS A 33 15.47 -1.00 8.30
CA LYS A 33 15.93 -1.73 7.11
C LYS A 33 14.89 -2.78 6.69
N ALA A 34 14.48 -2.77 5.42
CA ALA A 34 13.53 -3.75 4.89
C ALA A 34 14.06 -5.21 4.87
N GLU A 35 15.39 -5.38 4.72
CA GLU A 35 16.01 -6.70 4.64
C GLU A 35 15.82 -7.50 5.94
N GLY A 36 15.54 -8.80 5.83
CA GLY A 36 15.41 -9.68 7.00
C GLY A 36 14.07 -9.64 7.72
N HIS A 37 13.07 -8.91 7.18
CA HIS A 37 11.70 -8.85 7.71
C HIS A 37 10.68 -9.67 6.91
N GLY A 38 11.13 -10.45 5.92
CA GLY A 38 10.22 -11.27 5.08
C GLY A 38 9.31 -10.43 4.18
N LEU A 39 9.70 -9.20 3.85
CA LEU A 39 8.98 -8.35 2.91
C LEU A 39 9.23 -8.83 1.48
N THR A 40 8.15 -9.08 0.75
CA THR A 40 8.19 -9.48 -0.66
C THR A 40 8.70 -8.37 -1.54
N ASP A 41 9.35 -8.72 -2.64
CA ASP A 41 9.88 -7.76 -3.60
C ASP A 41 9.19 -7.69 -4.95
N GLY A 42 8.14 -8.50 -5.12
CA GLY A 42 7.34 -8.50 -6.33
C GLY A 42 7.93 -9.36 -7.44
N THR A 43 9.07 -10.02 -7.22
CA THR A 43 9.62 -11.02 -8.14
C THR A 43 9.12 -12.42 -7.83
N GLU A 44 8.56 -12.64 -6.64
CA GLU A 44 8.11 -13.95 -6.22
C GLU A 44 6.80 -14.37 -6.93
N THR A 45 6.75 -15.64 -7.33
CA THR A 45 5.51 -16.28 -7.82
C THR A 45 4.97 -17.21 -6.74
N LEU A 46 3.72 -17.00 -6.35
CA LEU A 46 3.04 -17.80 -5.34
C LEU A 46 2.80 -19.24 -5.87
N THR A 47 3.31 -20.21 -5.12
CA THR A 47 2.99 -21.63 -5.27
C THR A 47 1.51 -21.89 -4.93
N ASP A 48 0.96 -23.05 -5.29
CA ASP A 48 -0.41 -23.43 -4.91
C ASP A 48 -0.62 -23.42 -3.40
N ARG A 49 0.40 -23.87 -2.66
CA ARG A 49 0.41 -23.79 -1.20
C ARG A 49 0.31 -22.36 -0.70
N ASN A 50 1.07 -21.43 -1.29
CA ASN A 50 1.04 -20.02 -0.89
C ASN A 50 -0.27 -19.35 -1.28
N MET A 51 -0.88 -19.73 -2.42
CA MET A 51 -2.20 -19.26 -2.83
C MET A 51 -3.29 -19.71 -1.87
N ALA A 52 -3.32 -21.00 -1.52
CA ALA A 52 -4.27 -21.55 -0.55
C ALA A 52 -4.08 -20.95 0.84
N TYR A 53 -2.83 -20.75 1.25
CA TYR A 53 -2.53 -20.03 2.49
C TYR A 53 -3.05 -18.59 2.43
N ALA A 54 -2.79 -17.85 1.35
CA ALA A 54 -3.25 -16.48 1.19
C ALA A 54 -4.78 -16.38 1.24
N GLU A 55 -5.50 -17.28 0.56
CA GLU A 55 -6.96 -17.38 0.62
C GLU A 55 -7.46 -17.63 2.04
N LYS A 56 -6.84 -18.58 2.76
CA LYS A 56 -7.13 -18.78 4.19
C LYS A 56 -6.75 -17.55 5.03
N ALA A 57 -5.72 -16.80 4.63
CA ALA A 57 -5.14 -15.65 5.33
C ALA A 57 -5.92 -14.33 5.14
N THR A 58 -6.64 -14.19 4.03
CA THR A 58 -7.39 -12.95 3.69
C THR A 58 -8.89 -13.17 3.54
N GLY A 59 -9.34 -14.42 3.45
CA GLY A 59 -10.75 -14.77 3.14
C GLY A 59 -11.08 -14.68 1.65
N GLU A 60 -10.13 -14.27 0.81
CA GLU A 60 -10.32 -14.09 -0.64
C GLU A 60 -9.18 -14.74 -1.41
N ARG A 61 -9.52 -15.52 -2.45
CA ARG A 61 -8.52 -16.11 -3.32
C ARG A 61 -7.80 -15.02 -4.11
N PRO A 62 -6.44 -14.96 -4.10
CA PRO A 62 -5.72 -13.99 -4.90
C PRO A 62 -6.04 -14.14 -6.39
N LYS A 63 -6.25 -13.01 -7.08
CA LYS A 63 -6.61 -12.99 -8.51
C LYS A 63 -5.47 -13.43 -9.44
N ASN A 64 -4.23 -13.38 -8.96
CA ASN A 64 -3.05 -13.82 -9.68
C ASN A 64 -1.99 -14.31 -8.68
N ARG A 65 -0.91 -14.90 -9.21
CA ARG A 65 0.19 -15.47 -8.41
C ARG A 65 1.32 -14.48 -8.11
N ARG A 66 1.21 -13.21 -8.49
CA ARG A 66 2.29 -12.23 -8.30
C ARG A 66 2.19 -11.60 -6.92
N THR A 67 3.34 -11.40 -6.28
CA THR A 67 3.44 -10.60 -5.06
C THR A 67 3.58 -9.12 -5.40
N ALA A 68 3.23 -8.26 -4.45
CA ALA A 68 3.58 -6.84 -4.51
C ALA A 68 4.96 -6.62 -3.85
N ASP A 69 5.73 -5.67 -4.35
CA ASP A 69 6.95 -5.22 -3.66
C ASP A 69 6.58 -4.40 -2.42
N LYS A 70 6.63 -5.05 -1.25
CA LYS A 70 6.33 -4.45 0.05
C LYS A 70 7.47 -3.56 0.56
N ARG A 71 8.62 -3.52 -0.14
CA ARG A 71 9.78 -2.67 0.20
C ARG A 71 9.71 -1.30 -0.48
N LYS A 72 8.71 -1.03 -1.32
CA LYS A 72 8.60 0.24 -2.06
C LYS A 72 8.26 1.43 -1.17
N VAL A 73 7.56 1.19 -0.07
CA VAL A 73 7.03 2.24 0.80
C VAL A 73 7.46 1.94 2.22
N ARG A 74 8.03 2.94 2.90
CA ARG A 74 8.26 2.94 4.34
C ARG A 74 7.36 3.99 4.99
N LEU A 75 6.69 3.59 6.05
CA LEU A 75 5.91 4.47 6.91
C LEU A 75 6.62 4.53 8.27
N THR A 76 6.91 5.74 8.73
CA THR A 76 7.47 5.97 10.07
C THR A 76 6.34 6.40 10.99
N PHE A 77 6.25 5.73 12.14
CA PHE A 77 5.24 5.99 13.15
C PHE A 77 5.90 6.59 14.39
N ASP A 78 5.28 7.64 14.93
CA ASP A 78 5.56 8.15 16.27
C ASP A 78 4.36 7.82 17.17
N ILE A 79 4.55 6.79 17.99
CA ILE A 79 3.52 6.25 18.88
C ILE A 79 3.91 6.65 20.31
N PRO A 80 3.15 7.54 20.98
CA PRO A 80 3.55 8.10 22.27
C PRO A 80 3.78 7.04 23.36
N THR A 81 2.89 6.05 23.46
CA THR A 81 3.06 4.91 24.36
C THR A 81 2.60 3.62 23.70
N ALA A 82 3.29 2.51 23.99
CA ALA A 82 2.90 1.19 23.51
C ALA A 82 1.49 0.78 24.00
N GLU A 83 1.09 1.25 25.18
CA GLU A 83 -0.21 0.96 25.80
C GLU A 83 -1.39 1.50 24.98
N MET A 84 -1.24 2.67 24.34
CA MET A 84 -2.31 3.28 23.53
C MET A 84 -2.79 2.38 22.39
N LEU A 85 -1.93 1.50 21.88
CA LEU A 85 -2.23 0.59 20.78
C LEU A 85 -2.13 -0.88 21.21
N GLN A 86 -2.00 -1.14 22.51
CA GLN A 86 -1.69 -2.48 23.04
C GLN A 86 -0.53 -3.14 22.28
N LEU A 87 0.47 -2.33 21.93
CA LEU A 87 1.60 -2.77 21.12
C LEU A 87 2.47 -3.69 21.97
N GLN A 88 2.67 -4.92 21.49
CA GLN A 88 3.46 -5.93 22.17
C GLN A 88 4.66 -6.30 21.33
N ARG A 89 5.82 -6.48 21.97
CA ARG A 89 6.96 -7.10 21.29
C ARG A 89 6.57 -8.50 20.88
N TYR A 90 6.84 -8.84 19.63
CA TYR A 90 6.51 -10.15 19.07
C TYR A 90 7.11 -11.30 19.90
N THR A 91 8.36 -11.15 20.34
CA THR A 91 9.03 -12.14 21.19
C THR A 91 8.38 -12.31 22.56
N ASP A 92 7.84 -11.23 23.13
CA ASP A 92 7.26 -11.24 24.47
C ASP A 92 5.86 -11.88 24.45
N TYR A 93 5.10 -11.63 23.38
CA TYR A 93 3.84 -12.33 23.11
C TYR A 93 4.05 -13.84 23.06
N PHE A 94 5.02 -14.30 22.25
CA PHE A 94 5.30 -15.73 22.12
C PHE A 94 6.03 -16.34 23.32
N ALA A 95 6.71 -15.56 24.16
CA ALA A 95 7.34 -16.08 25.37
C ALA A 95 6.33 -16.62 26.40
N ARG A 96 5.06 -16.20 26.32
CA ARG A 96 3.96 -16.63 27.20
C ARG A 96 3.31 -17.95 26.78
N ILE A 97 3.66 -18.47 25.60
CA ILE A 97 3.04 -19.65 25.00
C ILE A 97 4.03 -20.82 25.04
N PRO A 98 3.61 -22.06 25.36
CA PRO A 98 4.47 -23.24 25.29
C PRO A 98 5.15 -23.35 23.93
N ASN A 99 6.47 -23.55 23.90
CA ASN A 99 7.31 -23.57 22.68
C ASN A 99 7.33 -22.27 21.86
N GLY A 100 6.71 -21.19 22.32
CA GLY A 100 6.55 -19.97 21.54
C GLY A 100 7.87 -19.25 21.23
N LYS A 101 8.86 -19.28 22.13
CA LYS A 101 10.21 -18.73 21.84
C LYS A 101 10.86 -19.42 20.63
N GLN A 102 10.72 -20.74 20.53
CA GLN A 102 11.24 -21.51 19.40
C GLN A 102 10.45 -21.17 18.13
N PHE A 103 9.13 -21.06 18.21
CA PHE A 103 8.28 -20.66 17.09
C PHE A 103 8.60 -19.25 16.57
N ALA A 104 8.80 -18.28 17.47
CA ALA A 104 9.18 -16.91 17.11
C ALA A 104 10.52 -16.89 16.37
N LYS A 105 11.51 -17.64 16.87
CA LYS A 105 12.81 -17.79 16.20
C LYS A 105 12.70 -18.44 14.82
N LEU A 106 11.84 -19.46 14.68
CA LEU A 106 11.58 -20.12 13.41
C LEU A 106 10.94 -19.16 12.40
N THR A 107 10.02 -18.31 12.86
CA THR A 107 9.39 -17.26 12.05
C THR A 107 10.43 -16.25 11.59
N GLY A 108 11.30 -15.77 12.48
CA GLY A 108 12.45 -14.92 12.13
C GLY A 108 13.37 -15.56 11.09
N LEU A 109 13.64 -16.86 11.21
CA LEU A 109 14.47 -17.59 10.26
C LEU A 109 13.80 -17.75 8.89
N SER A 110 12.48 -17.89 8.85
CA SER A 110 11.70 -18.01 7.59
C SER A 110 11.82 -16.79 6.68
N CYS A 111 12.21 -15.63 7.22
CA CYS A 111 12.50 -14.43 6.44
C CYS A 111 13.76 -14.53 5.58
N TYR A 112 14.58 -15.57 5.79
CA TYR A 112 15.86 -15.74 5.11
C TYR A 112 15.96 -17.04 4.29
N ILE A 113 15.15 -18.05 4.61
CA ILE A 113 15.20 -19.37 4.00
C ILE A 113 13.81 -19.99 3.93
N ASN A 114 13.61 -20.92 3.00
CA ASN A 114 12.45 -21.81 3.04
C ASN A 114 12.67 -22.88 4.11
N THR A 115 12.10 -22.68 5.30
CA THR A 115 12.28 -23.61 6.44
C THR A 115 11.68 -25.00 6.19
N GLY A 116 10.75 -25.14 5.24
CA GLY A 116 10.14 -26.42 4.88
C GLY A 116 11.03 -27.34 4.03
N GLU A 117 12.12 -26.82 3.46
CA GLU A 117 13.07 -27.55 2.61
C GLU A 117 14.36 -27.92 3.36
N VAL A 118 14.44 -27.62 4.66
CA VAL A 118 15.63 -27.84 5.49
C VAL A 118 15.36 -28.96 6.49
N ASP A 119 16.30 -29.90 6.60
CA ASP A 119 16.20 -30.99 7.57
C ASP A 119 16.20 -30.48 9.03
N SER A 120 15.59 -31.24 9.93
CA SER A 120 15.37 -30.79 11.31
C SER A 120 16.66 -30.55 12.11
N LYS A 121 17.76 -31.26 11.81
CA LYS A 121 19.04 -31.10 12.53
C LYS A 121 19.70 -29.79 12.11
N ARG A 122 19.75 -29.52 10.81
CA ARG A 122 20.26 -28.27 10.25
C ARG A 122 19.39 -27.09 10.67
N LEU A 123 18.07 -27.24 10.66
CA LEU A 123 17.14 -26.19 11.11
C LEU A 123 17.41 -25.81 12.57
N LYS A 124 17.54 -26.79 13.48
CA LYS A 124 17.91 -26.54 14.88
C LYS A 124 19.25 -25.83 15.02
N ALA A 125 20.25 -26.20 14.22
CA ALA A 125 21.55 -25.51 14.23
C ALA A 125 21.43 -24.06 13.77
N MET A 126 20.70 -23.79 12.69
CA MET A 126 20.48 -22.44 12.15
C MET A 126 19.69 -21.56 13.11
N MET A 127 18.70 -22.10 13.80
CA MET A 127 17.96 -21.38 14.84
C MET A 127 18.85 -20.95 16.01
N LYS A 128 19.97 -21.62 16.27
CA LYS A 128 20.93 -21.22 17.31
C LYS A 128 21.96 -20.21 16.82
N SER A 129 22.43 -20.34 15.58
CA SER A 129 23.59 -19.59 15.09
C SER A 129 23.25 -18.36 14.24
N ARG A 130 22.09 -18.32 13.58
CA ARG A 130 21.74 -17.24 12.65
C ARG A 130 21.06 -16.08 13.39
N PRO A 131 21.60 -14.85 13.31
CA PRO A 131 20.88 -13.66 13.73
C PRO A 131 19.65 -13.44 12.84
N THR A 132 18.53 -13.14 13.46
CA THR A 132 17.24 -12.85 12.82
C THR A 132 16.60 -11.67 13.54
N LYS A 133 15.54 -11.09 12.97
CA LYS A 133 15.04 -9.76 13.39
C LYS A 133 13.76 -9.78 14.22
N GLU A 134 13.29 -10.94 14.66
CA GLU A 134 12.03 -11.07 15.39
C GLU A 134 11.95 -10.25 16.69
N ASN A 135 13.11 -9.88 17.26
CA ASN A 135 13.20 -9.03 18.45
C ASN A 135 12.94 -7.53 18.16
N THR A 136 12.94 -7.11 16.90
CA THR A 136 12.61 -5.73 16.51
C THR A 136 11.14 -5.59 16.11
N TRP A 137 10.40 -6.70 16.00
CA TRP A 137 9.02 -6.71 15.58
C TRP A 137 8.06 -6.43 16.73
N TRP A 138 7.04 -5.66 16.40
CA TRP A 138 5.93 -5.31 17.29
C TRP A 138 4.62 -5.67 16.60
N ILE A 139 3.66 -6.11 17.40
CA ILE A 139 2.33 -6.46 16.94
C ILE A 139 1.27 -5.67 17.71
N SER A 140 0.23 -5.26 17.00
CA SER A 140 -0.99 -4.68 17.57
C SER A 140 -2.20 -5.45 17.08
N PHE A 141 -3.10 -5.79 18.00
CA PHE A 141 -4.42 -6.35 17.68
C PHE A 141 -5.48 -5.25 17.46
N LEU A 142 -5.08 -3.98 17.59
CA LEU A 142 -5.88 -2.80 17.31
C LEU A 142 -5.38 -2.10 16.02
N PRO A 143 -6.27 -1.40 15.29
CA PRO A 143 -5.84 -0.52 14.21
C PRO A 143 -4.86 0.56 14.70
N VAL A 144 -3.85 0.85 13.89
CA VAL A 144 -2.88 1.93 14.12
C VAL A 144 -3.31 3.15 13.32
N SER A 145 -3.74 4.19 14.01
CA SER A 145 -4.25 5.39 13.35
C SER A 145 -3.19 6.07 12.50
N ALA A 146 -3.60 6.54 11.31
CA ALA A 146 -2.79 7.29 10.38
C ALA A 146 -2.18 8.56 11.01
N ARG A 147 -2.84 9.13 12.02
CA ARG A 147 -2.34 10.33 12.74
C ARG A 147 -0.96 10.14 13.37
N PHE A 148 -0.54 8.90 13.62
CA PHE A 148 0.77 8.58 14.16
C PHE A 148 1.84 8.50 13.07
N ILE A 149 1.49 8.59 11.79
CA ILE A 149 2.44 8.53 10.68
C ILE A 149 3.14 9.88 10.54
N THR A 150 4.43 9.90 10.83
CA THR A 150 5.28 11.11 10.79
C THR A 150 6.11 11.21 9.52
N ALA A 151 6.32 10.11 8.80
CA ALA A 151 6.96 10.14 7.50
C ALA A 151 6.41 9.06 6.55
N VAL A 152 6.37 9.40 5.27
CA VAL A 152 6.17 8.47 4.17
C VAL A 152 7.40 8.57 3.28
N GLU A 153 8.06 7.45 3.03
CA GLU A 153 9.26 7.41 2.22
C GLU A 153 9.11 6.34 1.14
N ILE A 154 9.62 6.65 -0.05
CA ILE A 154 9.53 5.79 -1.22
C ILE A 154 10.94 5.32 -1.58
N ARG A 155 11.08 4.03 -1.85
CA ARG A 155 12.36 3.46 -2.29
C ARG A 155 12.66 3.88 -3.73
N GLY A 156 13.74 4.62 -3.91
CA GLY A 156 14.26 5.06 -5.21
C GLY A 156 14.92 3.93 -6.00
N ALA A 157 15.28 4.23 -7.24
CA ALA A 157 16.01 3.29 -8.11
C ALA A 157 17.44 3.00 -7.62
N ASP A 158 18.01 3.92 -6.84
CA ASP A 158 19.27 3.76 -6.09
C ASP A 158 19.15 2.79 -4.89
N GLY A 159 17.94 2.31 -4.60
CA GLY A 159 17.65 1.43 -3.48
C GLY A 159 17.50 2.15 -2.14
N ALA A 160 17.73 3.46 -2.08
CA ALA A 160 17.58 4.29 -0.88
C ALA A 160 16.12 4.75 -0.69
N TYR A 161 15.77 5.10 0.54
CA TYR A 161 14.45 5.66 0.85
C TYR A 161 14.52 7.18 0.81
N HIS A 162 13.61 7.78 0.05
CA HIS A 162 13.50 9.23 -0.11
C HIS A 162 12.15 9.71 0.42
N PRO A 163 12.07 10.91 1.02
CA PRO A 163 10.79 11.50 1.41
C PRO A 163 9.78 11.49 0.26
N TYR A 164 8.52 11.25 0.58
CA TYR A 164 7.44 11.20 -0.40
C TYR A 164 7.46 12.43 -1.31
N ASN A 165 7.59 12.19 -2.61
CA ASN A 165 7.51 13.21 -3.64
C ASN A 165 6.59 12.71 -4.74
N PHE A 166 5.42 13.34 -4.85
CA PHE A 166 4.41 12.90 -5.80
C PHE A 166 4.93 12.96 -7.25
N GLU A 167 5.48 14.10 -7.68
CA GLU A 167 5.94 14.30 -9.06
C GLU A 167 7.11 13.39 -9.46
N LYS A 168 8.13 13.28 -8.60
CA LYS A 168 9.37 12.57 -8.95
C LYS A 168 9.27 11.05 -8.78
N LEU A 169 8.51 10.58 -7.80
CA LEU A 169 8.54 9.17 -7.39
C LEU A 169 7.20 8.45 -7.65
N VAL A 170 6.07 9.14 -7.50
CA VAL A 170 4.75 8.50 -7.50
C VAL A 170 4.05 8.61 -8.83
N ARG A 171 3.97 9.80 -9.43
CA ARG A 171 3.34 10.05 -10.73
C ARG A 171 3.89 9.12 -11.82
N PRO A 172 5.23 8.94 -12.00
CA PRO A 172 5.75 8.01 -13.01
C PRO A 172 5.38 6.55 -12.72
N ALA A 173 5.35 6.16 -11.44
CA ALA A 173 4.98 4.80 -11.04
C ALA A 173 3.50 4.51 -11.27
N LEU A 174 2.63 5.50 -11.04
CA LEU A 174 1.19 5.42 -11.28
C LEU A 174 0.84 5.47 -12.78
N GLY A 175 1.56 6.28 -13.57
CA GLY A 175 1.43 6.29 -15.03
C GLY A 175 1.72 4.93 -15.67
N LYS A 176 2.70 4.19 -15.13
CA LYS A 176 2.98 2.81 -15.57
C LYS A 176 1.78 1.89 -15.38
N VAL A 177 0.91 2.13 -14.39
CA VAL A 177 -0.27 1.30 -14.11
C VAL A 177 -1.58 1.95 -14.57
N GLY A 178 -1.50 2.92 -15.48
CA GLY A 178 -2.67 3.47 -16.19
C GLY A 178 -3.33 4.69 -15.54
N PHE A 179 -2.70 5.31 -14.54
CA PHE A 179 -3.22 6.50 -13.87
C PHE A 179 -2.50 7.74 -14.41
N PHE A 180 -3.25 8.65 -15.02
CA PHE A 180 -2.74 9.89 -15.60
C PHE A 180 -3.29 11.08 -14.85
N PHE A 181 -2.53 12.17 -14.76
CA PHE A 181 -2.83 13.28 -13.87
C PHE A 181 -2.58 14.59 -14.62
N PRO A 182 -3.37 15.64 -14.36
CA PRO A 182 -3.06 16.97 -14.89
C PRO A 182 -1.75 17.51 -14.28
N PRO A 183 -1.21 18.63 -14.80
CA PRO A 183 0.00 19.26 -14.27
C PRO A 183 -0.07 19.56 -12.78
N ILE A 184 1.10 19.65 -12.14
CA ILE A 184 1.22 19.84 -10.69
C ILE A 184 0.57 21.16 -10.23
N GLU A 185 0.55 22.18 -11.07
CA GLU A 185 -0.11 23.46 -10.85
C GLU A 185 -1.63 23.30 -10.67
N ALA A 186 -2.26 22.49 -11.52
CA ALA A 186 -3.69 22.18 -11.42
C ALA A 186 -4.00 21.44 -10.12
N LEU A 187 -3.18 20.46 -9.74
CA LEU A 187 -3.31 19.72 -8.48
C LEU A 187 -3.10 20.60 -7.25
N ARG A 188 -2.15 21.55 -7.30
CA ARG A 188 -1.96 22.54 -6.22
C ARG A 188 -3.18 23.44 -6.06
N LYS A 189 -3.84 23.86 -7.15
CA LYS A 189 -5.11 24.60 -7.07
C LYS A 189 -6.25 23.73 -6.54
N LEU A 190 -6.29 22.45 -6.91
CA LEU A 190 -7.26 21.51 -6.38
C LEU A 190 -7.14 21.36 -4.85
N GLN A 191 -5.92 21.34 -4.32
CA GLN A 191 -5.65 21.24 -2.88
C GLN A 191 -6.18 22.42 -2.06
N THR A 192 -6.46 23.57 -2.68
CA THR A 192 -7.10 24.69 -1.98
C THR A 192 -8.60 24.50 -1.82
N ILE A 193 -9.20 23.63 -2.65
CA ILE A 193 -10.64 23.30 -2.62
C ILE A 193 -10.85 22.06 -1.76
N VAL A 194 -10.10 21.00 -2.04
CA VAL A 194 -10.21 19.68 -1.42
C VAL A 194 -8.92 19.42 -0.65
N LYS A 195 -8.96 19.64 0.67
CA LYS A 195 -7.78 19.59 1.55
C LYS A 195 -7.51 18.16 2.03
N PRO A 196 -6.28 17.64 1.90
CA PRO A 196 -5.95 16.30 2.30
C PRO A 196 -6.26 16.05 3.78
N ARG A 197 -6.87 14.90 4.08
CA ARG A 197 -7.20 14.50 5.47
C ARG A 197 -5.97 14.33 6.37
N HIS A 198 -4.83 13.98 5.79
CA HIS A 198 -3.56 13.80 6.50
C HIS A 198 -2.53 14.81 5.99
N LEU A 199 -1.65 15.31 6.87
CA LEU A 199 -0.61 16.31 6.53
C LEU A 199 0.38 15.81 5.46
N LEU A 200 0.63 14.50 5.46
CA LEU A 200 1.46 13.82 4.45
C LEU A 200 0.65 13.33 3.23
N GLY A 201 -0.66 13.56 3.24
CA GLY A 201 -1.55 13.22 2.13
C GLY A 201 -1.42 14.21 0.98
N TYR A 202 -1.89 13.79 -0.20
CA TYR A 202 -1.86 14.62 -1.40
C TYR A 202 -3.16 14.44 -2.17
N THR A 203 -3.97 15.49 -2.30
CA THR A 203 -5.19 15.48 -3.12
C THR A 203 -4.84 15.18 -4.57
N LYS A 204 -5.50 14.18 -5.14
CA LYS A 204 -5.20 13.69 -6.50
C LYS A 204 -6.45 13.80 -7.36
N ALA A 205 -6.29 14.41 -8.52
CA ALA A 205 -7.17 14.23 -9.66
C ALA A 205 -6.47 13.32 -10.66
N PHE A 206 -7.09 12.23 -11.05
CA PHE A 206 -6.52 11.31 -12.03
C PHE A 206 -7.57 10.79 -13.01
N VAL A 207 -7.07 10.46 -14.19
CA VAL A 207 -7.82 9.93 -15.32
C VAL A 207 -7.34 8.51 -15.59
N ILE A 208 -8.30 7.61 -15.80
CA ILE A 208 -8.04 6.22 -16.21
C ILE A 208 -8.95 5.93 -17.40
N CYS A 209 -8.38 5.31 -18.44
CA CYS A 209 -9.16 4.79 -19.55
C CYS A 209 -9.54 3.34 -19.25
N ILE A 210 -10.83 3.10 -18.96
CA ILE A 210 -11.37 1.74 -18.82
C ILE A 210 -11.70 1.12 -20.18
N ARG A 211 -12.11 1.95 -21.15
CA ARG A 211 -12.36 1.62 -22.55
C ARG A 211 -12.21 2.90 -23.40
N PRO A 212 -11.72 2.81 -24.66
CA PRO A 212 -11.42 3.99 -25.47
C PRO A 212 -12.64 4.83 -25.88
N ASP A 213 -13.82 4.21 -25.93
CA ASP A 213 -15.12 4.80 -26.29
C ASP A 213 -15.88 5.35 -25.08
N ALA A 214 -15.38 5.14 -23.86
CA ALA A 214 -16.00 5.66 -22.66
C ALA A 214 -15.92 7.19 -22.62
N THR A 215 -16.94 7.81 -22.02
CA THR A 215 -16.94 9.23 -21.70
C THR A 215 -15.69 9.57 -20.86
N PRO A 216 -14.92 10.62 -21.21
CA PRO A 216 -13.75 11.02 -20.44
C PRO A 216 -14.17 11.46 -19.02
N THR A 217 -13.63 10.77 -18.01
CA THR A 217 -13.91 11.08 -16.61
C THR A 217 -12.64 11.30 -15.81
N VAL A 218 -12.69 12.22 -14.86
CA VAL A 218 -11.65 12.40 -13.84
C VAL A 218 -12.18 11.98 -12.48
N CYS A 219 -11.34 11.24 -11.75
CA CYS A 219 -11.55 10.87 -10.36
C CYS A 219 -10.73 11.81 -9.47
N ILE A 220 -11.40 12.53 -8.59
CA ILE A 220 -10.81 13.30 -7.52
C ILE A 220 -10.91 12.46 -6.25
N ARG A 221 -9.76 12.06 -5.69
CA ARG A 221 -9.69 11.27 -4.46
C ARG A 221 -9.19 12.12 -3.32
N ASP A 222 -10.01 12.22 -2.28
CA ASP A 222 -9.61 12.75 -0.97
C ASP A 222 -10.56 12.28 0.15
N GLY A 223 -10.06 12.24 1.39
CA GLY A 223 -10.89 12.07 2.58
C GLY A 223 -11.59 10.71 2.72
N GLY A 224 -11.24 9.73 1.88
CA GLY A 224 -11.95 8.45 1.81
C GLY A 224 -13.12 8.44 0.83
N THR A 225 -13.35 9.54 0.10
CA THR A 225 -14.37 9.64 -0.95
C THR A 225 -13.71 9.70 -2.33
N ASN A 226 -14.33 9.07 -3.32
CA ASN A 226 -13.98 9.26 -4.73
C ASN A 226 -15.08 10.11 -5.37
N LEU A 227 -14.72 11.29 -5.85
CA LEU A 227 -15.61 12.18 -6.59
C LEU A 227 -15.30 12.04 -8.08
N MET A 228 -16.32 11.75 -8.87
CA MET A 228 -16.19 11.47 -10.31
C MET A 228 -16.85 12.59 -11.10
N TYR A 229 -16.15 13.10 -12.11
CA TYR A 229 -16.65 14.16 -12.98
C TYR A 229 -16.46 13.78 -14.44
N GLU A 230 -17.44 14.09 -15.26
CA GLU A 230 -17.28 14.12 -16.72
C GLU A 230 -16.44 15.35 -17.09
N ILE A 231 -15.34 15.14 -17.84
CA ILE A 231 -14.39 16.20 -18.16
C ILE A 231 -15.01 17.22 -19.13
N ASP A 232 -15.78 16.75 -20.13
CA ASP A 232 -16.34 17.59 -21.19
C ASP A 232 -17.48 18.51 -20.71
N THR A 233 -18.21 18.11 -19.69
CA THR A 233 -19.38 18.88 -19.20
C THR A 233 -19.11 19.50 -17.83
N GLY A 234 -18.12 19.00 -17.09
CA GLY A 234 -17.94 19.32 -15.67
C GLY A 234 -19.02 18.70 -14.79
N LYS A 235 -19.86 17.79 -15.33
CA LYS A 235 -20.97 17.18 -14.60
C LYS A 235 -20.42 16.25 -13.51
N ASN A 236 -20.87 16.47 -12.28
CA ASN A 236 -20.66 15.56 -11.17
C ASN A 236 -21.43 14.25 -11.41
N LEU A 237 -20.73 13.12 -11.33
CA LEU A 237 -21.25 11.77 -11.55
C LEU A 237 -21.43 11.00 -10.23
N THR A 238 -21.30 11.66 -9.09
CA THR A 238 -21.46 11.07 -7.75
C THR A 238 -22.70 11.61 -7.05
N ASP A 239 -23.21 10.84 -6.09
CA ASP A 239 -24.43 11.17 -5.34
C ASP A 239 -24.22 12.29 -4.29
N THR A 240 -23.04 12.92 -4.26
CA THR A 240 -22.69 13.98 -3.31
C THR A 240 -22.37 15.28 -4.02
N ALA A 241 -22.93 16.39 -3.51
CA ALA A 241 -22.64 17.74 -3.97
C ALA A 241 -21.49 18.41 -3.18
N ALA A 242 -20.64 17.61 -2.53
CA ALA A 242 -19.52 18.14 -1.75
C ALA A 242 -18.59 18.98 -2.63
N TYR A 243 -18.19 20.16 -2.12
CA TYR A 243 -17.28 21.10 -2.77
C TYR A 243 -17.80 21.75 -4.07
N GLU A 244 -19.11 21.71 -4.32
CA GLU A 244 -19.73 22.47 -5.39
C GLU A 244 -20.01 23.93 -4.97
N PRO A 245 -19.87 24.90 -5.90
CA PRO A 245 -19.54 24.76 -7.33
C PRO A 245 -18.03 24.76 -7.64
N GLN A 246 -17.17 24.74 -6.62
CA GLN A 246 -15.73 24.95 -6.77
C GLN A 246 -15.07 23.85 -7.60
N LEU A 247 -15.48 22.59 -7.43
CA LEU A 247 -14.96 21.48 -8.22
C LEU A 247 -15.39 21.56 -9.68
N SER A 248 -16.68 21.78 -9.97
CA SER A 248 -17.13 22.00 -11.36
C SER A 248 -16.38 23.16 -12.03
N THR A 249 -16.11 24.24 -11.30
CA THR A 249 -15.30 25.38 -11.78
C THR A 249 -13.86 24.96 -12.06
N TRP A 250 -13.24 24.18 -11.18
CA TRP A 250 -11.87 23.68 -11.36
C TRP A 250 -11.76 22.76 -12.57
N ILE A 251 -12.72 21.85 -12.76
CA ILE A 251 -12.79 20.94 -13.91
C ILE A 251 -12.85 21.75 -15.21
N ASN A 252 -13.75 22.74 -15.27
CA ASN A 252 -13.89 23.59 -16.46
C ASN A 252 -12.64 24.43 -16.73
N THR A 253 -11.96 24.89 -15.68
CA THR A 253 -10.73 25.67 -15.79
C THR A 253 -9.57 24.85 -16.37
N TYR A 254 -9.41 23.60 -15.94
CA TYR A 254 -8.31 22.70 -16.32
C TYR A 254 -8.74 21.61 -17.32
N ARG A 255 -9.80 21.88 -18.09
CA ARG A 255 -10.41 20.90 -18.99
C ARG A 255 -9.40 20.40 -20.02
N THR A 256 -8.61 21.30 -20.60
CA THR A 256 -7.63 20.96 -21.63
C THR A 256 -6.60 19.97 -21.09
N GLU A 257 -6.03 20.24 -19.93
CA GLU A 257 -5.02 19.41 -19.27
C GLU A 257 -5.59 18.05 -18.82
N LEU A 258 -6.86 18.03 -18.40
CA LEU A 258 -7.56 16.78 -18.09
C LEU A 258 -7.81 15.95 -19.35
N MET A 259 -8.10 16.58 -20.49
CA MET A 259 -8.25 15.91 -21.77
C MET A 259 -6.92 15.40 -22.33
N GLU A 260 -5.82 16.11 -22.11
CA GLU A 260 -4.47 15.60 -22.40
C GLU A 260 -4.17 14.34 -21.58
N ALA A 261 -4.45 14.36 -20.28
CA ALA A 261 -4.33 13.17 -19.42
C ALA A 261 -5.23 12.01 -19.89
N TRP A 262 -6.42 12.30 -20.43
CA TRP A 262 -7.29 11.28 -21.05
C TRP A 262 -6.67 10.68 -22.32
N VAL A 263 -6.06 11.49 -23.18
CA VAL A 263 -5.36 11.00 -24.38
C VAL A 263 -4.23 10.05 -23.98
N GLU A 264 -3.42 10.43 -22.99
CA GLU A 264 -2.37 9.55 -22.46
C GLU A 264 -2.93 8.26 -21.87
N ALA A 265 -4.04 8.35 -21.11
CA ALA A 265 -4.72 7.20 -20.55
C ALA A 265 -5.22 6.23 -21.64
N LYS A 266 -5.76 6.74 -22.75
CA LYS A 266 -6.14 5.91 -23.91
C LYS A 266 -4.95 5.23 -24.57
N VAL A 267 -3.83 5.95 -24.75
CA VAL A 267 -2.61 5.36 -25.31
C VAL A 267 -2.10 4.23 -24.41
N SER A 268 -2.11 4.44 -23.10
CA SER A 268 -1.74 3.44 -22.10
C SER A 268 -2.65 2.22 -22.11
N TYR A 269 -3.96 2.41 -22.24
CA TYR A 269 -4.92 1.31 -22.36
C TYR A 269 -4.52 0.32 -23.47
N TYR A 270 -4.18 0.83 -24.65
CA TYR A 270 -3.76 -0.03 -25.78
C TYR A 270 -2.40 -0.70 -25.60
N SER A 271 -1.57 -0.26 -24.65
CA SER A 271 -0.35 -1.00 -24.29
C SER A 271 -0.66 -2.29 -23.51
N TYR A 272 -1.81 -2.30 -22.81
CA TYR A 272 -2.32 -3.46 -22.08
C TYR A 272 -3.27 -4.33 -22.89
N TYR A 273 -3.98 -3.73 -23.85
CA TYR A 273 -4.95 -4.39 -24.74
C TYR A 273 -4.69 -4.03 -26.21
N PRO A 274 -3.55 -4.46 -26.80
CA PRO A 274 -3.16 -4.09 -28.15
C PRO A 274 -4.16 -4.53 -29.23
N GLU A 275 -4.90 -5.62 -28.98
CA GLU A 275 -5.95 -6.16 -29.85
C GLU A 275 -7.14 -5.22 -30.06
N HIS A 276 -7.31 -4.21 -29.20
CA HIS A 276 -8.37 -3.21 -29.33
C HIS A 276 -7.96 -2.00 -30.19
N ARG A 277 -6.73 -1.95 -30.74
CA ARG A 277 -6.33 -0.95 -31.74
C ARG A 277 -6.91 -1.31 -33.10
N THR A 278 -8.20 -1.10 -33.29
CA THR A 278 -8.87 -1.24 -34.60
C THR A 278 -9.37 0.11 -35.06
#